data_AF-A0AA43I260-F1
#
_entry.id   AF-A0AA43I260-F1
#
_cell.length_a   1.000
_cell.length_b   1.000
_cell.length_c   1.000
_cell.angle_alpha   90.00
_cell.angle_beta   90.00
_cell.angle_gamma   90.00
#
_symmetry.space_group_name_H-M   'P 1'
#
loop_
_entity.id
_entity.type
_entity.pdbx_description
1 polymer ?
#
loop_
_entity_poly.entity_id
_entity_poly.type
_entity_poly.pdbx_seq_one_letter_code
_entity_poly.pdbx_strand_id
1 'polypeptide(L)'
;MENMQTGLLLMVVGTATVFLILLIVIYLGKGLIVLVNRYAPEEVVIKKQAPVRAATTATGGLSNQETAAIVSAVSAATGGQGKVTKIEKI
;
A
#
# COMPACT_ATOMS: atom_id res chain seq x y z
N MET A 1 -15.21 -16.17 -53.43
CA MET A 1 -14.24 -15.23 -52.83
C MET A 1 -14.78 -14.50 -51.60
N GLU A 2 -16.07 -14.64 -51.25
CA GLU A 2 -16.69 -13.93 -50.11
C GLU A 2 -16.24 -14.44 -48.72
N ASN A 3 -15.99 -15.74 -48.56
CA ASN A 3 -15.63 -16.33 -47.26
C ASN A 3 -14.28 -15.84 -46.69
N MET A 4 -13.36 -15.40 -47.55
CA MET A 4 -12.05 -14.90 -47.10
C MET A 4 -12.15 -13.48 -46.54
N GLN A 5 -13.02 -12.65 -47.10
CA GLN A 5 -13.32 -11.32 -46.58
C GLN A 5 -14.04 -11.42 -45.23
N THR A 6 -15.00 -12.34 -45.12
CA THR A 6 -15.70 -12.59 -43.85
C THR A 6 -14.75 -13.14 -42.78
N GLY A 7 -13.85 -14.07 -43.13
CA GLY A 7 -12.85 -14.60 -42.20
C GLY A 7 -11.90 -13.53 -41.67
N LEU A 8 -11.41 -12.64 -42.54
CA LEU A 8 -10.57 -11.52 -42.14
C LEU A 8 -11.32 -10.55 -41.20
N LEU A 9 -12.57 -10.25 -41.52
CA LEU A 9 -13.41 -9.36 -40.72
C LEU A 9 -13.68 -9.94 -39.32
N LEU A 10 -13.96 -11.25 -39.23
CA LEU A 10 -14.13 -11.95 -37.96
C LEU A 10 -12.85 -11.97 -37.11
N MET A 11 -11.68 -12.08 -37.73
CA MET A 11 -10.40 -12.05 -37.01
C MET A 11 -10.14 -10.66 -36.38
N VAL A 12 -10.39 -9.59 -37.14
CA VAL A 12 -10.26 -8.21 -36.64
C VAL A 12 -11.29 -7.93 -35.54
N VAL A 13 -12.54 -8.33 -35.74
CA VAL A 13 -13.59 -8.17 -34.73
C VAL A 13 -13.25 -8.95 -33.45
N GLY A 14 -12.78 -10.19 -33.56
CA GLY A 14 -12.39 -11.01 -32.41
C GLY A 14 -11.26 -10.36 -31.59
N THR A 15 -10.21 -9.89 -32.26
CA THR A 15 -9.08 -9.25 -31.56
C THR A 15 -9.45 -7.88 -30.99
N ALA A 16 -10.22 -7.07 -31.72
CA ALA A 16 -10.66 -5.75 -31.25
C ALA A 16 -11.62 -5.85 -30.05
N THR A 17 -12.57 -6.78 -30.08
CA THR A 17 -13.52 -6.98 -28.97
C THR A 17 -12.82 -7.48 -27.72
N VAL A 18 -11.91 -8.45 -27.85
CA VAL A 18 -11.09 -8.93 -26.73
C VAL A 18 -10.23 -7.81 -26.15
N PHE A 19 -9.58 -7.00 -27.00
CA PHE A 19 -8.79 -5.85 -26.56
C PHE A 19 -9.64 -4.84 -25.78
N LEU A 20 -10.83 -4.51 -26.28
CA LEU A 20 -11.74 -3.55 -25.64
C LEU A 20 -12.20 -4.04 -24.27
N ILE A 21 -12.60 -5.32 -24.15
CA ILE A 21 -13.05 -5.91 -22.89
C ILE A 21 -11.91 -5.91 -21.86
N LEU A 22 -10.70 -6.31 -22.25
CA LEU A 22 -9.54 -6.28 -21.34
C LEU A 22 -9.27 -4.88 -20.82
N LEU A 23 -9.32 -3.88 -21.71
CA LEU A 23 -9.11 -2.48 -21.36
C LEU A 23 -10.14 -2.02 -20.33
N ILE A 24 -11.42 -2.31 -20.55
CA ILE A 24 -12.50 -2.02 -19.58
C ILE A 24 -12.25 -2.72 -18.23
N VAL A 25 -11.95 -4.02 -18.24
CA VAL A 25 -11.71 -4.80 -17.01
C VAL A 25 -10.55 -4.25 -16.20
N ILE A 26 -9.46 -3.82 -16.85
CA ILE A 26 -8.31 -3.22 -16.16
C ILE A 26 -8.68 -1.90 -15.50
N TYR A 27 -9.41 -1.02 -16.20
CA TYR A 27 -9.82 0.26 -15.61
C TYR A 27 -10.84 0.08 -14.49
N LEU A 28 -11.80 -0.84 -14.65
CA LEU A 28 -12.73 -1.21 -13.59
C LEU A 28 -11.98 -1.80 -12.39
N GLY A 29 -11.03 -2.71 -12.61
CA GLY A 29 -10.22 -3.31 -11.55
C GLY A 29 -9.43 -2.27 -10.77
N LYS A 30 -8.75 -1.35 -11.45
CA LYS A 30 -8.04 -0.23 -10.80
C LYS A 30 -9.01 0.68 -10.03
N GLY A 31 -10.18 0.97 -10.61
CA GLY A 31 -11.21 1.77 -9.94
C GLY A 31 -11.76 1.09 -8.68
N LEU A 32 -12.03 -0.22 -8.75
CA LEU A 32 -12.48 -1.03 -7.61
C LEU A 32 -11.41 -1.12 -6.53
N ILE A 33 -10.13 -1.30 -6.90
CA ILE A 33 -9.02 -1.31 -5.92
C ILE A 33 -8.96 0.03 -5.19
N VAL A 34 -9.05 1.16 -5.89
CA VAL A 34 -9.06 2.49 -5.25
C VAL A 34 -10.30 2.68 -4.40
N LEU A 35 -11.47 2.22 -4.86
CA LEU A 35 -12.71 2.35 -4.11
C LEU A 35 -12.67 1.52 -2.83
N VAL A 36 -12.28 0.25 -2.92
CA VAL A 36 -12.13 -0.64 -1.76
C VAL A 36 -11.07 -0.08 -0.81
N ASN A 37 -9.93 0.38 -1.31
CA ASN A 37 -8.88 0.99 -0.47
C ASN A 37 -9.31 2.33 0.17
N ARG A 38 -10.34 3.00 -0.37
CA ARG A 38 -10.87 4.22 0.22
C ARG A 38 -12.03 3.96 1.20
N TYR A 39 -12.84 2.92 0.95
CA TYR A 39 -13.98 2.55 1.80
C TYR A 39 -13.60 1.62 2.95
N ALA A 40 -12.60 0.78 2.74
CA ALA A 40 -11.89 0.02 3.76
C ALA A 40 -10.41 0.38 3.61
N PRO A 41 -9.98 1.56 4.11
CA PRO A 41 -8.57 1.84 4.23
C PRO A 41 -7.93 0.65 4.93
N GLU A 42 -6.82 0.20 4.40
CA GLU A 42 -5.97 -0.81 5.02
C GLU A 42 -5.38 -0.22 6.31
N GLU A 43 -6.24 0.04 7.31
CA GLU A 43 -5.87 -0.05 8.71
C GLU A 43 -5.28 -1.45 8.85
N VAL A 44 -3.98 -1.49 9.13
CA VAL A 44 -3.20 -2.70 9.46
C VAL A 44 -2.44 -3.39 8.30
N VAL A 45 -1.52 -2.66 7.65
CA VAL A 45 -0.12 -3.15 7.51
C VAL A 45 0.86 -2.26 8.28
N ILE A 46 0.39 -1.67 9.39
CA ILE A 46 1.24 -1.43 10.56
C ILE A 46 0.81 -2.44 11.62
N LYS A 47 1.18 -3.72 11.45
CA LYS A 47 1.31 -4.67 12.58
C LYS A 47 2.00 -5.99 12.25
N LYS A 48 2.39 -6.30 11.01
CA LYS A 48 3.03 -7.60 10.77
C LYS A 48 4.03 -7.66 9.63
N GLN A 49 5.02 -6.78 9.64
CA GLN A 49 6.38 -7.20 9.28
C GLN A 49 7.32 -6.81 10.40
N ALA A 50 7.56 -7.82 11.25
CA ALA A 50 8.52 -7.92 12.34
C ALA A 50 8.48 -6.82 13.40
N PRO A 51 8.34 -7.17 14.70
CA PRO A 51 9.09 -6.44 15.69
C PRO A 51 10.55 -6.73 15.34
N VAL A 52 11.17 -5.93 14.47
CA VAL A 52 12.61 -5.76 14.54
C VAL A 52 12.79 -5.23 15.93
N ARG A 53 13.14 -6.14 16.83
CA ARG A 53 13.55 -5.90 18.20
C ARG A 53 14.31 -4.59 18.16
N ALA A 54 13.65 -3.51 18.57
CA ALA A 54 14.34 -2.31 18.95
C ALA A 54 15.05 -2.73 20.23
N ALA A 55 16.24 -3.31 20.05
CA ALA A 55 17.28 -3.28 21.05
C ALA A 55 17.74 -1.83 21.15
N THR A 56 16.85 -0.94 21.58
CA THR A 56 17.24 0.25 22.30
C THR A 56 17.58 -0.28 23.67
N THR A 57 18.88 -0.41 23.93
CA THR A 57 19.43 -0.52 25.28
C THR A 57 18.81 0.58 26.13
N ALA A 58 17.75 0.21 26.87
CA ALA A 58 17.09 1.06 27.84
C ALA A 58 18.03 1.19 29.04
N THR A 59 19.01 2.07 28.89
CA THR A 59 19.82 2.53 30.01
C THR A 59 19.09 3.72 30.63
N GLY A 60 18.31 3.47 31.67
CA GLY A 60 17.92 4.49 32.64
C GLY A 60 16.45 4.92 32.62
N GLY A 61 15.68 4.39 33.58
CA GLY A 61 14.73 5.17 34.39
C GLY A 61 13.41 5.66 33.79
N LEU A 62 13.09 5.40 32.53
CA LEU A 62 11.83 5.83 31.90
C LEU A 62 10.87 4.66 31.73
N SER A 63 9.60 4.88 32.05
CA SER A 63 8.55 3.90 31.82
C SER A 63 8.45 3.60 30.31
N ASN A 64 8.15 2.35 29.97
CA ASN A 64 7.90 1.94 28.59
C ASN A 64 6.83 2.80 27.92
N GLN A 65 5.86 3.31 28.70
CA GLN A 65 4.82 4.22 28.23
C GLN A 65 5.36 5.61 27.88
N GLU A 66 6.29 6.16 28.68
CA GLU A 66 6.90 7.47 28.42
C GLU A 66 7.79 7.41 27.17
N THR A 67 8.58 6.34 27.03
CA THR A 67 9.41 6.13 25.84
C THR A 67 8.56 5.98 24.58
N ALA A 68 7.47 5.21 24.65
CA ALA A 68 6.55 5.05 23.53
C ALA A 68 5.84 6.36 23.16
N ALA A 69 5.44 7.16 24.15
CA ALA A 69 4.86 8.48 23.93
C ALA A 69 5.85 9.41 23.22
N ILE A 70 7.11 9.45 23.66
CA ILE A 70 8.17 10.26 23.04
C ILE A 70 8.42 9.83 21.58
N VAL A 71 8.56 8.52 21.33
CA VAL A 71 8.75 8.00 19.95
C VAL A 71 7.55 8.32 19.06
N SER A 72 6.32 8.23 19.59
CA SER A 72 5.10 8.57 18.85
C SER A 72 5.00 10.06 18.53
N ALA A 73 5.37 10.93 19.48
CA ALA A 73 5.37 12.38 19.30
C ALA A 73 6.43 12.80 18.27
N VAL A 74 7.63 12.20 18.32
CA VAL A 74 8.70 12.46 17.34
C VAL A 74 8.30 11.96 15.96
N SER A 75 7.67 10.80 15.86
CA SER A 75 7.15 10.28 14.59
C SER A 75 6.05 11.19 14.02
N ALA A 76 5.11 11.65 14.86
CA ALA A 76 4.05 12.57 14.44
C ALA A 76 4.59 13.95 14.02
N ALA A 77 5.54 14.51 14.75
CA ALA A 77 6.13 15.81 14.47
C ALA A 77 7.00 15.81 13.20
N THR A 78 7.56 14.67 12.82
CA THR A 78 8.46 14.52 11.66
C THR A 78 7.83 13.82 10.47
N GLY A 79 6.52 13.57 10.50
CA GLY A 79 5.84 12.81 9.44
C GLY A 79 6.40 11.39 9.24
N GLY A 80 6.95 10.78 10.29
CA GLY A 80 7.51 9.43 10.28
C GLY A 80 9.00 9.34 9.89
N GLN A 81 9.69 10.45 9.67
CA GLN A 81 11.12 10.46 9.28
C GLN A 81 12.07 10.48 10.48
N GLY A 82 11.62 10.93 11.65
CA GLY A 82 12.43 11.08 12.86
C GLY A 82 12.58 9.78 13.63
N LYS A 83 13.83 9.39 13.93
CA LYS A 83 14.15 8.21 14.72
C LYS A 83 14.78 8.63 16.06
N VAL A 84 14.20 8.18 17.16
CA VAL A 84 14.77 8.39 18.50
C VAL A 84 15.94 7.43 18.69
N THR A 85 17.15 7.97 18.82
CA THR A 85 18.40 7.20 18.98
C THR A 85 18.91 7.15 20.41
N LYS A 86 18.61 8.16 21.23
CA LYS A 86 19.02 8.25 22.63
C LYS A 86 18.03 9.10 23.42
N ILE A 87 17.71 8.69 24.65
CA ILE A 87 16.91 9.48 25.59
C ILE A 87 17.73 9.62 26.87
N GLU A 88 18.08 10.84 27.24
CA GLU A 88 18.78 11.17 28.48
C GLU A 88 17.98 12.20 29.24
N LYS A 89 17.82 11.98 30.55
CA LYS A 89 17.17 12.93 31.45
C LYS A 89 18.22 13.99 31.84
N ILE A 90 17.90 15.26 31.59
CA ILE A 90 18.71 16.42 32.00
C ILE A 90 18.33 16.83 33.42
#